data_AF-A0A501W8T9-F1
#
_entry.id   AF-A0A501W8T9-F1
#
_cell.length_a   1.000
_cell.length_b   1.000
_cell.length_c   1.000
_cell.angle_alpha   90.00
_cell.angle_beta   90.00
_cell.angle_gamma   90.00
#
_symmetry.space_group_name_H-M   'P 1'
#
loop_
_entity.id
_entity.type
_entity.pdbx_description
1 polymer ?
#
loop_
_entity_poly.entity_id
_entity_poly.type
_entity_poly.pdbx_seq_one_letter_code
_entity_poly.pdbx_strand_id
1 'polypeptide(L)'
;MKAGGTAAARFFRSIGLPSGKRSLLMLVVAWALNLFWLGLNYFWRFSSVEVLLAIPVLLLLYALLALVSYVYWGVRQVREEDSPYANVMVGVIVAVTLLYFNFNLLQFVLQAIER
;
A
#
# COMPACT_ATOMS: atom_id res chain seq x y z
N MET A 1 -13.05 -17.52 23.82
CA MET A 1 -12.30 -16.25 23.95
C MET A 1 -12.56 -15.41 22.69
N LYS A 2 -13.28 -14.28 22.82
CA LYS A 2 -13.62 -13.40 21.69
C LYS A 2 -12.43 -12.46 21.42
N ALA A 3 -11.71 -12.70 20.33
CA ALA A 3 -10.62 -11.83 19.90
C ALA A 3 -11.13 -10.40 19.64
N GLY A 4 -10.54 -9.42 20.31
CA GLY A 4 -10.88 -8.01 20.20
C GLY A 4 -10.64 -7.49 18.79
N GLY A 5 -11.72 -7.31 18.03
CA GLY A 5 -11.67 -6.55 16.78
C GLY A 5 -11.35 -5.09 17.10
N THR A 6 -10.14 -4.65 16.74
CA THR A 6 -9.64 -3.28 16.85
C THR A 6 -10.66 -2.29 16.27
N ALA A 7 -10.71 -1.06 16.81
CA ALA A 7 -11.66 -0.02 16.36
C ALA A 7 -11.63 0.19 14.84
N ALA A 8 -10.44 0.11 14.25
CA ALA A 8 -10.23 0.09 12.81
C ALA A 8 -11.01 -1.03 12.11
N ALA A 9 -10.93 -2.27 12.60
CA ALA A 9 -11.63 -3.42 12.00
C ALA A 9 -13.17 -3.27 12.01
N ARG A 10 -13.72 -2.59 13.03
CA ARG A 10 -15.15 -2.24 13.13
C ARG A 10 -15.54 -1.13 12.16
N PHE A 11 -14.75 -0.06 12.09
CA PHE A 11 -14.96 1.04 11.13
C PHE A 11 -14.90 0.55 9.67
N PHE A 12 -13.91 -0.28 9.33
CA PHE A 12 -13.82 -0.86 7.99
C PHE A 12 -14.97 -1.84 7.68
N ARG A 13 -15.62 -2.42 8.70
CA ARG A 13 -16.81 -3.26 8.50
C ARG A 13 -18.06 -2.42 8.28
N SER A 14 -18.21 -1.29 8.97
CA SER A 14 -19.37 -0.41 8.86
C SER A 14 -19.45 0.30 7.51
N ILE A 15 -18.32 0.51 6.82
CA ILE A 15 -18.28 1.07 5.46
C ILE A 15 -18.34 0.00 4.35
N GLY A 16 -18.68 -1.25 4.68
CA GLY A 16 -18.92 -2.31 3.70
C GLY A 16 -17.67 -2.87 3.00
N LEU A 17 -16.48 -2.72 3.57
CA LEU A 17 -15.23 -3.27 3.00
C LEU A 17 -14.93 -4.68 3.52
N PRO A 18 -15.17 -5.75 2.73
CA PRO A 18 -14.69 -7.10 3.04
C PRO A 18 -13.17 -7.12 3.16
N SER A 19 -12.64 -8.09 3.91
CA SER A 19 -11.21 -8.20 4.27
C SER A 19 -10.26 -8.07 3.08
N GLY A 20 -10.61 -8.64 1.93
CA GLY A 20 -9.82 -8.55 0.70
C GLY A 20 -9.76 -7.14 0.09
N LYS A 21 -10.79 -6.30 0.24
CA LYS A 21 -10.75 -4.90 -0.24
C LYS A 21 -9.94 -3.99 0.68
N ARG A 22 -9.65 -4.41 1.91
CA ARG A 22 -8.87 -3.64 2.88
C ARG A 22 -7.40 -3.55 2.49
N SER A 23 -6.81 -4.59 1.92
CA SER A 23 -5.40 -4.59 1.51
C SER A 23 -5.16 -3.65 0.33
N LEU A 24 -6.07 -3.60 -0.66
CA LEU A 24 -6.01 -2.62 -1.75
C LEU A 24 -6.08 -1.18 -1.23
N LEU A 25 -7.03 -0.91 -0.33
CA LEU A 25 -7.14 0.42 0.29
C LEU A 25 -5.89 0.78 1.08
N MET A 26 -5.32 -0.16 1.86
CA MET A 26 -4.07 0.06 2.56
C MET A 26 -2.90 0.37 1.61
N LEU A 27 -2.90 -0.23 0.41
CA LEU A 27 -1.89 0.01 -0.61
C LEU A 27 -2.00 1.42 -1.20
N VAL A 28 -3.23 1.88 -1.48
CA VAL A 28 -3.52 3.24 -1.91
C VAL A 28 -3.15 4.26 -0.83
N VAL A 29 -3.48 3.99 0.43
CA VAL A 29 -3.15 4.85 1.56
C VAL A 29 -1.63 4.93 1.77
N ALA A 30 -0.93 3.81 1.73
CA ALA A 30 0.53 3.78 1.84
C ALA A 30 1.19 4.59 0.71
N TRP A 31 0.67 4.46 -0.52
CA TRP A 31 1.12 5.24 -1.66
C TRP A 31 0.91 6.75 -1.45
N ALA A 32 -0.29 7.16 -1.01
CA ALA A 32 -0.63 8.57 -0.78
C ALA A 32 0.22 9.17 0.34
N LEU A 33 0.45 8.42 1.43
CA LEU A 33 1.33 8.83 2.52
C LEU A 33 2.78 9.00 2.04
N ASN A 34 3.26 8.10 1.18
CA ASN A 34 4.62 8.22 0.66
C ASN A 34 4.78 9.46 -0.24
N LEU A 35 3.81 9.71 -1.12
CA LEU A 35 3.77 10.92 -1.94
C LEU A 35 3.74 12.19 -1.09
N PHE A 36 2.92 12.21 -0.04
CA PHE A 36 2.82 13.34 0.87
C PHE A 36 4.13 13.56 1.62
N TRP A 37 4.74 12.49 2.15
CA TRP A 37 6.01 12.54 2.86
C TRP A 37 7.15 13.08 1.99
N LEU A 38 7.30 12.52 0.79
CA LEU A 38 8.34 12.91 -0.16
C LEU A 38 8.08 14.31 -0.73
N GLY A 39 6.82 14.66 -1.00
CA GLY A 39 6.43 16.01 -1.43
C GLY A 39 6.78 17.08 -0.38
N LEU A 40 6.40 16.88 0.88
CA LEU A 40 6.75 17.81 1.95
C LEU A 40 8.27 17.97 2.11
N ASN A 41 9.02 16.86 2.06
CA ASN A 41 10.47 16.91 2.20
C ASN A 41 11.16 17.53 0.98
N TYR A 42 10.63 17.37 -0.22
CA TYR A 42 11.16 18.04 -1.42
C TYR A 42 11.12 19.57 -1.28
N PHE A 43 10.03 20.13 -0.76
CA PHE A 43 9.88 21.58 -0.64
C PHE A 43 10.56 22.18 0.59
N TRP A 44 10.55 21.49 1.73
CA TRP A 44 11.01 22.07 3.00
C TRP A 44 12.29 21.45 3.59
N ARG A 45 12.78 20.33 3.04
CA ARG A 45 14.01 19.64 3.50
C ARG A 45 14.09 19.44 5.02
N PHE A 46 12.98 19.06 5.65
CA PHE A 46 12.89 18.92 7.11
C PHE A 46 13.71 17.74 7.67
N SER A 47 13.91 16.70 6.87
CA SER A 47 14.45 15.40 7.34
C SER A 47 15.86 15.18 6.82
N SER A 48 16.68 14.47 7.61
CA SER A 48 17.97 13.95 7.14
C SER A 48 17.78 12.94 6.00
N VAL A 49 18.82 12.73 5.20
CA VAL A 49 18.77 11.83 4.02
C VAL A 49 18.39 10.41 4.44
N GLU A 50 18.86 9.95 5.59
CA GLU A 50 18.56 8.61 6.12
C GLU A 50 17.07 8.45 6.41
N VAL A 51 16.44 9.46 7.03
CA VAL A 51 15.01 9.44 7.37
C VAL A 51 14.16 9.62 6.11
N LEU A 52 14.64 10.43 5.17
CA LEU A 52 14.01 10.64 3.88
C LEU A 52 13.91 9.34 3.08
N LEU A 53 14.89 8.45 3.19
CA LEU A 53 14.91 7.15 2.51
C LEU A 53 14.23 6.04 3.31
N ALA A 54 14.40 6.02 4.63
CA ALA A 54 13.86 4.97 5.48
C ALA A 54 12.34 4.85 5.38
N ILE A 55 11.62 5.98 5.41
CA ILE A 55 10.15 6.00 5.37
C ILE A 55 9.59 5.44 4.05
N PRO A 56 10.01 5.92 2.87
CA PRO A 56 9.60 5.34 1.58
C PRO A 56 9.92 3.86 1.44
N VAL A 57 11.10 3.42 1.90
CA VAL A 57 11.50 2.01 1.83
C VAL A 57 10.60 1.15 2.72
N LEU A 58 10.31 1.59 3.95
CA LEU A 58 9.39 0.89 4.85
C LEU A 58 7.97 0.83 4.27
N LEU A 59 7.49 1.92 3.65
CA LEU A 59 6.18 1.95 2.98
C LEU A 59 6.12 1.02 1.76
N LEU A 60 7.20 0.94 0.98
CA LEU A 60 7.35 -0.01 -0.13
C LEU A 60 7.30 -1.47 0.36
N LEU A 61 8.04 -1.80 1.42
CA LEU A 61 8.00 -3.12 2.02
C LEU A 61 6.61 -3.49 2.53
N TYR A 62 5.93 -2.54 3.20
CA TYR A 62 4.56 -2.73 3.64
C TYR A 62 3.60 -2.96 2.46
N ALA A 63 3.73 -2.18 1.39
CA ALA A 63 2.92 -2.33 0.18
C ALA A 63 3.15 -3.68 -0.51
N LEU A 64 4.38 -4.20 -0.53
CA LEU A 64 4.69 -5.55 -1.02
C LEU A 64 3.99 -6.63 -0.20
N LEU A 65 4.05 -6.56 1.13
CA LEU A 65 3.35 -7.49 2.01
C LEU A 65 1.82 -7.42 1.84
N ALA A 66 1.29 -6.22 1.67
CA ALA A 66 -0.13 -6.00 1.40
C ALA A 66 -0.55 -6.60 0.05
N LEU A 67 0.28 -6.50 -0.99
CA LEU A 67 0.05 -7.12 -2.28
C LEU A 67 0.03 -8.65 -2.19
N VAL A 68 1.04 -9.24 -1.55
CA VAL A 68 1.10 -10.70 -1.36
C VAL A 68 -0.13 -11.20 -0.61
N SER A 69 -0.53 -10.49 0.44
CA SER A 69 -1.74 -10.80 1.20
C SER A 69 -3.00 -10.68 0.32
N TYR A 70 -3.11 -9.62 -0.49
CA TYR A 70 -4.24 -9.44 -1.40
C TYR A 70 -4.35 -10.58 -2.42
N VAL A 71 -3.24 -10.98 -3.04
CA VAL A 71 -3.23 -12.09 -4.00
C VAL A 71 -3.59 -13.41 -3.32
N TYR A 72 -3.00 -13.71 -2.18
CA TYR A 72 -3.26 -14.94 -1.45
C TYR A 72 -4.75 -15.08 -1.09
N TRP A 73 -5.32 -14.07 -0.46
CA TRP A 73 -6.74 -14.07 -0.08
C TRP A 73 -7.67 -13.98 -1.28
N GLY A 74 -7.29 -13.23 -2.32
CA GLY A 74 -8.06 -13.11 -3.56
C GLY A 74 -8.15 -14.44 -4.31
N VAL A 75 -7.03 -15.12 -4.51
CA VAL A 75 -6.98 -16.44 -5.17
C VAL A 75 -7.75 -17.49 -4.37
N ARG A 76 -7.63 -17.45 -3.03
CA ARG A 76 -8.42 -18.31 -2.15
C ARG A 76 -9.92 -18.09 -2.33
N GLN A 77 -10.37 -16.84 -2.37
CA GLN A 77 -11.78 -16.49 -2.56
C GLN A 77 -12.31 -16.90 -3.95
N VAL A 78 -11.49 -16.78 -5.00
CA VAL A 78 -11.83 -17.31 -6.34
C VAL A 78 -12.06 -18.81 -6.31
N ARG A 79 -11.25 -19.56 -5.56
CA ARG A 79 -11.36 -21.02 -5.46
C ARG A 79 -12.52 -21.49 -4.57
N GLU A 80 -12.82 -20.77 -3.50
CA GLU A 80 -13.81 -21.17 -2.50
C GLU A 80 -15.24 -20.69 -2.84
N GLU A 81 -15.38 -19.55 -3.54
CA GLU A 81 -16.68 -18.88 -3.77
C GLU A 81 -17.03 -18.70 -5.27
N ASP A 82 -16.29 -19.34 -6.19
CA ASP A 82 -16.39 -19.15 -7.65
C ASP A 82 -16.39 -17.67 -8.08
N SER A 83 -15.74 -16.81 -7.29
CA SER A 83 -15.68 -15.38 -7.57
C SER A 83 -14.84 -15.09 -8.83
N PRO A 84 -15.16 -14.03 -9.60
CA PRO A 84 -14.48 -13.79 -10.87
C PRO A 84 -13.01 -13.39 -10.65
N TYR A 85 -12.10 -14.18 -11.23
CA TYR A 85 -10.65 -13.95 -11.20
C TYR A 85 -10.25 -12.55 -11.69
N ALA A 86 -11.05 -11.96 -12.59
CA ALA A 86 -10.87 -10.61 -13.11
C ALA A 86 -10.76 -9.56 -11.99
N ASN A 87 -11.55 -9.67 -10.92
CA ASN A 87 -11.52 -8.70 -9.82
C ASN A 87 -10.19 -8.71 -9.07
N VAL A 88 -9.59 -9.89 -8.88
CA VAL A 88 -8.28 -10.05 -8.25
C VAL A 88 -7.20 -9.49 -9.17
N MET A 89 -7.25 -9.81 -10.47
CA MET A 89 -6.27 -9.34 -11.44
C MET A 89 -6.24 -7.83 -11.58
N VAL A 90 -7.40 -7.16 -11.65
CA VAL A 90 -7.46 -5.69 -11.70
C VAL A 90 -6.80 -5.08 -10.46
N GLY A 91 -7.08 -5.63 -9.27
CA GLY A 91 -6.45 -5.17 -8.03
C GLY A 91 -4.93 -5.35 -8.02
N VAL A 92 -4.43 -6.46 -8.55
CA VAL A 92 -2.99 -6.71 -8.71
C VAL A 92 -2.36 -5.69 -9.65
N ILE A 93 -2.97 -5.43 -10.81
CA ILE A 93 -2.46 -4.46 -11.78
C ILE A 93 -2.37 -3.08 -11.13
N VAL A 94 -3.43 -2.63 -10.43
CA VAL A 94 -3.42 -1.35 -9.73
C VAL A 94 -2.32 -1.32 -8.68
N ALA A 95 -2.18 -2.37 -7.87
CA ALA A 95 -1.18 -2.42 -6.81
C ALA A 95 0.26 -2.42 -7.34
N VAL A 96 0.55 -3.19 -8.39
CA VAL A 96 1.84 -3.20 -9.08
C VAL A 96 2.14 -1.84 -9.69
N THR A 97 1.14 -1.19 -10.29
CA THR A 97 1.29 0.17 -10.84
C THR A 97 1.63 1.19 -9.75
N LEU A 98 0.96 1.12 -8.59
CA LEU A 98 1.27 1.98 -7.45
C LEU A 98 2.68 1.74 -6.91
N LEU A 99 3.11 0.48 -6.79
CA LEU A 99 4.47 0.12 -6.41
C LEU A 99 5.51 0.69 -7.39
N TYR A 100 5.26 0.55 -8.69
CA TYR A 100 6.11 1.10 -9.75
C TYR A 100 6.25 2.62 -9.63
N PHE A 101 5.14 3.35 -9.43
CA PHE A 101 5.21 4.80 -9.23
C PHE A 101 5.95 5.17 -7.95
N ASN A 102 5.72 4.43 -6.86
CA ASN A 102 6.41 4.65 -5.58
C ASN A 102 7.94 4.49 -5.73
N PHE A 103 8.36 3.45 -6.44
CA PHE A 103 9.78 3.21 -6.70
C PHE A 103 10.40 4.31 -7.58
N ASN A 104 9.72 4.73 -8.65
CA ASN A 104 10.21 5.82 -9.50
C ASN A 104 10.31 7.16 -8.76
N LEU A 105 9.33 7.45 -7.89
CA LEU A 105 9.36 8.65 -7.07
C LEU A 105 10.58 8.65 -6.12
N LEU A 106 10.88 7.50 -5.52
CA LEU A 106 12.08 7.35 -4.68
C LEU A 106 13.37 7.55 -5.49
N GLN A 107 13.45 6.98 -6.70
CA GLN A 107 14.59 7.17 -7.61
C GLN A 107 14.77 8.64 -8.00
N PHE A 108 13.68 9.34 -8.30
CA PHE A 108 13.70 10.77 -8.61
C PHE A 108 14.25 11.60 -7.44
N VAL A 109 13.81 11.31 -6.22
CA VAL A 109 14.27 12.02 -5.01
C VAL A 109 15.75 11.74 -4.74
N LEU A 110 16.19 10.49 -4.89
CA LEU A 110 17.61 10.12 -4.78
C LEU A 110 18.49 10.91 -5.77
N GLN A 111 18.09 10.92 -7.05
CA GLN A 111 18.81 11.67 -8.09
C GLN A 111 18.83 13.19 -7.83
N ALA A 112 17.78 13.74 -7.23
CA ALA A 112 17.69 15.15 -6.88
C ALA A 112 18.61 15.54 -5.70
N ILE A 113 19.04 14.57 -4.88
CA ILE A 113 19.93 14.78 -3.72
C ILE A 113 21.40 14.52 -4.08
N GLU A 114 21.67 13.60 -5.01
CA GLU A 114 23.03 13.33 -5.52
C GLU A 114 23.57 14.43 -6.46
N ARG A 115 22.73 15.39 -6.87
CA ARG A 115 23.12 16.62 -7.60
C ARG A 115 23.44 17.75 -6.64
#